data_AF-B8CLY0-F1
#
_entry.id   AF-B8CLY0-F1
#
_cell.length_a   1.000
_cell.length_b   1.000
_cell.length_c   1.000
_cell.angle_alpha   90.00
_cell.angle_beta   90.00
_cell.angle_gamma   90.00
#
_symmetry.space_group_name_H-M   'P 1'
#
loop_
_entity.id
_entity.type
_entity.pdbx_description
1 polymer ?
#
loop_
_entity_poly.entity_id
_entity_poly.type
_entity_poly.pdbx_seq_one_letter_code
_entity_poly.pdbx_strand_id
1 'polypeptide(L)'
;MNEFSDVIAQGYWWISLLGGLHCLGLGLYIRYIYHEKNGNHKILGSIFSLMALYFFTGLLTKENAPAPIHFIFLLIIPVYFLLMPMLYLYCYRSLHDARTPIGFSPHFYPSLIVAITVLSTAIYRVIKQEQLPEISLSTAPALSHLSLLGATLPGLLFLQTTLYFFFLLKMLSHYPGRTSRLHQESLKDIKFRWLLVLTLALLSNWIIRAVLVILPFYLGEQFISINHAATKLVLLLTIYILAIYGLKQITYAAFLRGKLTRPTEKSPMKASQQLLSSEELAYLQKLMQDEKK
;
A
#
# COMPACT_ATOMS: atom_id res chain seq x y z
N MET A 1 -0.04 -24.66 -31.48
CA MET A 1 -0.17 -23.51 -30.57
C MET A 1 -1.62 -23.46 -30.15
N ASN A 2 -1.90 -23.58 -28.85
CA ASN A 2 -3.27 -23.76 -28.35
C ASN A 2 -3.93 -22.38 -28.21
N GLU A 3 -5.10 -22.16 -28.81
CA GLU A 3 -5.87 -20.90 -28.68
C GLU A 3 -6.02 -20.43 -27.22
N PHE A 4 -6.10 -21.38 -26.28
CA PHE A 4 -6.14 -21.13 -24.85
C PHE A 4 -4.90 -20.40 -24.30
N SER A 5 -3.69 -20.74 -24.77
CA SER A 5 -2.47 -20.03 -24.34
C SER A 5 -2.44 -18.59 -24.85
N ASP A 6 -2.99 -18.36 -26.04
CA ASP A 6 -3.01 -17.04 -26.67
C ASP A 6 -4.02 -16.12 -25.97
N VAL A 7 -5.19 -16.65 -25.57
CA VAL A 7 -6.18 -15.93 -24.76
C VAL A 7 -5.60 -15.54 -23.40
N ILE A 8 -4.88 -16.44 -22.72
CA ILE A 8 -4.25 -16.15 -21.43
C ILE A 8 -3.14 -15.10 -21.59
N ALA A 9 -2.33 -15.20 -22.64
CA ALA A 9 -1.26 -14.24 -22.92
C ALA A 9 -1.82 -12.83 -23.20
N GLN A 10 -2.88 -12.73 -24.02
CA GLN A 10 -3.57 -11.48 -24.27
C GLN A 10 -4.23 -10.92 -23.00
N GLY A 11 -4.87 -11.78 -22.20
CA GLY A 11 -5.44 -11.39 -20.91
C GLY A 11 -4.39 -10.83 -19.96
N TYR A 12 -3.25 -11.52 -19.84
CA TYR A 12 -2.10 -11.06 -19.05
C TYR A 12 -1.60 -9.68 -19.50
N TRP A 13 -1.50 -9.48 -20.82
CA TRP A 13 -1.06 -8.22 -21.41
C TRP A 13 -2.04 -7.07 -21.10
N TRP A 14 -3.34 -7.27 -21.33
CA TRP A 14 -4.38 -6.27 -21.05
C TRP A 14 -4.49 -5.93 -19.56
N ILE A 15 -4.43 -6.94 -18.68
CA ILE A 15 -4.44 -6.73 -17.22
C ILE A 15 -3.22 -5.92 -16.79
N SER A 16 -2.05 -6.21 -17.37
CA SER A 16 -0.81 -5.48 -17.12
C SER A 16 -0.89 -4.04 -17.59
N LEU A 17 -1.47 -3.79 -18.76
CA LEU A 17 -1.64 -2.43 -19.30
C LEU A 17 -2.63 -1.62 -18.46
N LEU A 18 -3.82 -2.17 -18.22
CA LEU A 18 -4.90 -1.50 -17.50
C LEU A 18 -4.47 -1.19 -16.06
N GLY A 19 -3.90 -2.17 -15.35
CA GLY A 19 -3.39 -1.98 -14.00
C GLY A 19 -2.27 -0.95 -13.93
N GLY A 20 -1.35 -0.96 -14.90
CA GLY A 20 -0.25 -0.01 -14.98
C GLY A 20 -0.72 1.42 -15.19
N LEU A 21 -1.57 1.65 -16.19
CA LEU A 21 -2.15 2.97 -16.47
C LEU A 21 -2.98 3.49 -15.30
N HIS A 22 -3.79 2.64 -14.67
CA HIS A 22 -4.61 3.05 -13.54
C HIS A 22 -3.78 3.43 -12.32
N CYS A 23 -2.77 2.61 -11.96
CA CYS A 23 -1.86 2.92 -10.86
C CYS A 23 -1.05 4.19 -11.13
N LEU A 24 -0.61 4.41 -12.37
CA LEU A 24 0.12 5.61 -12.76
C LEU A 24 -0.77 6.86 -12.69
N GLY A 25 -1.99 6.78 -13.23
CA GLY A 25 -2.98 7.85 -13.16
C GLY A 25 -3.33 8.22 -11.72
N LEU A 26 -3.58 7.23 -10.86
CA LEU A 26 -3.81 7.44 -9.42
C LEU A 26 -2.58 8.04 -8.73
N GLY A 27 -1.38 7.55 -9.02
CA GLY A 27 -0.14 8.08 -8.46
C GLY A 27 0.07 9.55 -8.81
N LEU A 28 -0.17 9.94 -10.06
CA LEU A 28 -0.10 11.33 -10.52
C LEU A 28 -1.21 12.18 -9.89
N TYR A 29 -2.45 11.68 -9.87
CA TYR A 29 -3.59 12.37 -9.26
C TYR A 29 -3.31 12.68 -7.78
N ILE A 30 -2.88 11.70 -7.01
CA ILE A 30 -2.60 11.87 -5.57
C ILE A 30 -1.41 12.84 -5.37
N ARG A 31 -0.41 12.82 -6.26
CA ARG A 31 0.78 13.64 -6.13
C ARG A 31 0.56 15.11 -6.48
N TYR A 32 -0.25 15.39 -7.51
CA TYR A 32 -0.40 16.75 -8.04
C TYR A 32 -1.73 17.40 -7.67
N ILE A 33 -2.82 16.63 -7.56
CA ILE A 33 -4.17 17.17 -7.32
C ILE A 33 -4.56 17.06 -5.85
N TYR A 34 -4.28 15.91 -5.21
CA TYR A 34 -4.62 15.70 -3.80
C TYR A 34 -3.56 16.30 -2.86
N HIS A 35 -3.76 17.56 -2.45
CA HIS A 35 -2.83 18.25 -1.56
C HIS A 35 -3.20 18.07 -0.08
N GLU A 36 -2.44 17.23 0.65
CA GLU A 36 -2.59 17.07 2.09
C GLU A 36 -1.42 17.72 2.84
N LYS A 37 -1.70 18.53 3.88
CA LYS A 37 -0.70 19.35 4.61
C LYS A 37 0.49 18.55 5.16
N ASN A 38 0.33 17.25 5.44
CA ASN A 38 1.35 16.42 6.12
C ASN A 38 2.30 15.68 5.16
N GLY A 39 2.22 15.93 3.84
CA GLY A 39 3.13 15.34 2.85
C GLY A 39 2.97 13.82 2.64
N ASN A 40 2.07 13.15 3.38
CA ASN A 40 1.81 11.71 3.28
C ASN A 40 1.27 11.30 1.90
N HIS A 41 0.56 12.19 1.22
CA HIS A 41 0.10 12.01 -0.16
C HIS A 41 1.28 11.73 -1.12
N LYS A 42 2.48 12.28 -0.87
CA LYS A 42 3.67 12.00 -1.68
C LYS A 42 4.13 10.54 -1.55
N ILE A 43 4.11 9.97 -0.35
CA ILE A 43 4.47 8.56 -0.13
C ILE A 43 3.43 7.66 -0.80
N LEU A 44 2.14 7.96 -0.60
CA LEU A 44 1.06 7.18 -1.21
C LEU A 44 1.12 7.21 -2.74
N GLY A 45 1.36 8.38 -3.32
CA GLY A 45 1.58 8.54 -4.76
C GLY A 45 2.78 7.71 -5.25
N SER A 46 3.90 7.74 -4.52
CA SER A 46 5.08 6.92 -4.84
C SER A 46 4.79 5.41 -4.78
N ILE A 47 4.01 4.93 -3.80
CA ILE A 47 3.58 3.52 -3.73
C ILE A 47 2.80 3.13 -4.99
N PHE A 48 1.82 3.95 -5.40
CA PHE A 48 1.07 3.70 -6.63
C PHE A 48 1.95 3.76 -7.89
N SER A 49 2.92 4.68 -7.97
CA SER A 49 3.88 4.71 -9.07
C SER A 49 4.77 3.46 -9.12
N LEU A 50 5.24 2.95 -7.97
CA LEU A 50 6.01 1.69 -7.91
C LEU A 50 5.15 0.49 -8.32
N MET A 51 3.87 0.49 -7.93
CA MET A 51 2.92 -0.56 -8.32
C MET A 51 2.58 -0.50 -9.82
N ALA A 52 2.53 0.69 -10.42
CA ALA A 52 2.42 0.85 -11.87
C ALA A 52 3.60 0.20 -12.60
N LEU A 53 4.83 0.41 -12.09
CA LEU A 53 6.02 -0.23 -12.65
C LEU A 53 5.92 -1.76 -12.58
N TYR A 54 5.41 -2.31 -11.47
CA TYR A 54 5.13 -3.75 -11.35
C TYR A 54 4.17 -4.25 -12.43
N PHE A 55 3.06 -3.55 -12.67
CA PHE A 55 2.11 -3.94 -13.71
C PHE A 55 2.74 -3.89 -15.10
N PHE A 56 3.46 -2.81 -15.42
CA PHE A 56 4.13 -2.64 -16.72
C PHE A 56 5.20 -3.70 -17.00
N THR A 57 5.77 -4.36 -15.98
CA THR A 57 6.68 -5.50 -16.23
C THR A 57 6.06 -6.63 -17.04
N GLY A 58 4.72 -6.76 -17.09
CA GLY A 58 4.07 -7.78 -17.92
C GLY A 58 3.79 -7.36 -19.35
N LEU A 59 4.11 -6.12 -19.71
CA LEU A 59 4.16 -5.74 -21.12
C LEU A 59 5.44 -6.21 -21.77
N LEU A 60 6.46 -6.56 -20.97
CA LEU A 60 7.73 -7.09 -21.46
C LEU A 60 7.59 -8.60 -21.70
N THR A 61 7.71 -8.99 -22.95
CA THR A 61 7.85 -10.36 -23.43
C THR A 61 9.27 -10.58 -23.93
N LYS A 62 9.67 -11.83 -24.18
CA LYS A 62 10.99 -12.11 -24.77
C LYS A 62 11.17 -11.45 -26.15
N GLU A 63 10.07 -11.22 -26.86
CA GLU A 63 10.08 -10.74 -28.24
C GLU A 63 10.15 -9.20 -28.35
N ASN A 64 9.71 -8.48 -27.32
CA ASN A 64 9.66 -7.02 -27.33
C ASN A 64 10.60 -6.34 -26.32
N ALA A 65 11.37 -7.14 -25.56
CA ALA A 65 12.27 -6.62 -24.55
C ALA A 65 13.52 -6.00 -25.21
N PRO A 66 13.91 -4.76 -24.85
CA PRO A 66 15.10 -4.09 -25.40
C PRO A 66 16.43 -4.70 -24.92
N ALA A 67 16.36 -5.58 -23.93
CA ALA A 67 17.49 -6.31 -23.35
C ALA A 67 16.99 -7.69 -22.90
N PRO A 68 17.89 -8.64 -22.62
CA PRO A 68 17.53 -9.96 -22.10
C PRO A 68 16.56 -9.84 -20.91
N ILE A 69 15.41 -10.50 -20.99
CA ILE A 69 14.29 -10.28 -20.07
C ILE A 69 14.68 -10.51 -18.59
N HIS A 70 15.57 -11.47 -18.35
CA HIS A 70 16.10 -11.78 -17.02
C HIS A 70 16.93 -10.62 -16.43
N PHE A 71 17.64 -9.87 -17.26
CA PHE A 71 18.40 -8.69 -16.84
C PHE A 71 17.47 -7.55 -16.44
N ILE A 72 16.40 -7.32 -17.20
CA ILE A 72 15.38 -6.33 -16.85
C ILE A 72 14.69 -6.71 -15.53
N PHE A 73 14.38 -7.99 -15.35
CA PHE A 73 13.81 -8.47 -14.09
C PHE A 73 14.78 -8.35 -12.91
N LEU A 74 16.08 -8.49 -13.11
CA LEU A 74 17.08 -8.26 -12.06
C LEU A 74 17.12 -6.77 -11.66
N LEU A 75 17.10 -5.86 -12.63
CA LEU A 75 17.13 -4.42 -12.41
C LEU A 75 15.92 -3.86 -11.67
N ILE A 76 14.77 -4.54 -11.77
CA ILE A 76 13.55 -4.13 -11.06
C ILE A 76 13.48 -4.67 -9.62
N ILE A 77 14.31 -5.63 -9.24
CA ILE A 77 14.31 -6.19 -7.88
C ILE A 77 14.47 -5.11 -6.78
N PRO A 78 15.41 -4.16 -6.87
CA PRO A 78 15.53 -3.09 -5.88
C PRO A 78 14.26 -2.27 -5.67
N VAL A 79 13.43 -2.14 -6.71
CA VAL A 79 12.13 -1.44 -6.64
C VAL A 79 11.16 -2.21 -5.72
N TYR A 80 11.14 -3.54 -5.78
CA TYR A 80 10.31 -4.34 -4.87
C TYR A 80 10.77 -4.21 -3.41
N PHE A 81 12.07 -4.05 -3.17
CA PHE A 81 12.61 -3.77 -1.83
C PHE A 81 12.11 -2.43 -1.25
N LEU A 82 11.57 -1.50 -2.05
CA LEU A 82 11.05 -0.21 -1.57
C LEU A 82 9.58 -0.27 -1.16
N LEU A 83 8.78 -1.15 -1.75
CA LEU A 83 7.32 -1.11 -1.64
C LEU A 83 6.85 -1.26 -0.18
N MET A 84 7.33 -2.30 0.51
CA MET A 84 6.94 -2.58 1.91
C MET A 84 7.47 -1.53 2.90
N PRO A 85 8.73 -1.07 2.82
CA PRO A 85 9.21 0.08 3.58
C PRO A 85 8.38 1.35 3.41
N MET A 86 8.00 1.69 2.17
CA MET A 86 7.17 2.88 1.92
C MET A 86 5.78 2.73 2.52
N LEU A 87 5.18 1.54 2.42
CA LEU A 87 3.90 1.25 3.06
C LEU A 87 3.98 1.40 4.58
N TYR A 88 5.02 0.83 5.20
CA TYR A 88 5.27 0.98 6.63
C TYR A 88 5.41 2.45 7.03
N LEU A 89 6.22 3.22 6.30
CA LEU A 89 6.43 4.64 6.57
C LEU A 89 5.13 5.44 6.41
N TYR A 90 4.32 5.12 5.39
CA TYR A 90 3.00 5.71 5.18
C TYR A 90 2.09 5.44 6.39
N CYS A 91 1.97 4.19 6.82
CA CYS A 91 1.14 3.81 7.96
C CYS A 91 1.63 4.49 9.26
N TYR A 92 2.94 4.47 9.52
CA TYR A 92 3.54 5.08 10.71
C TYR A 92 3.25 6.58 10.81
N ARG A 93 3.51 7.32 9.72
CA ARG A 93 3.25 8.77 9.66
C ARG A 93 1.76 9.09 9.70
N SER A 94 0.93 8.22 9.12
CA SER A 94 -0.51 8.36 9.14
C SER A 94 -1.07 8.23 10.57
N LEU A 95 -0.54 7.31 11.38
CA LEU A 95 -0.93 7.09 12.77
C LEU A 95 -0.40 8.15 13.74
N HIS A 96 0.87 8.55 13.59
CA HIS A 96 1.55 9.47 14.52
C HIS A 96 1.45 10.95 14.11
N ASP A 97 0.80 11.23 12.98
CA ASP A 97 0.70 12.57 12.37
C ASP A 97 2.06 13.29 12.23
N ALA A 98 3.10 12.52 11.95
CA ALA A 98 4.47 13.02 11.88
C ALA A 98 4.64 14.00 10.72
N ARG A 99 5.05 15.23 11.05
CA ARG A 99 5.29 16.32 10.08
C ARG A 99 6.75 16.41 9.61
N THR A 100 7.62 15.54 10.12
CA THR A 100 9.04 15.56 9.77
C THR A 100 9.25 15.35 8.26
N PRO A 101 10.22 16.00 7.63
CA PRO A 101 10.49 15.78 6.21
C PRO A 101 10.85 14.31 5.96
N ILE A 102 10.38 13.77 4.83
CA ILE A 102 10.71 12.41 4.37
C ILE A 102 12.11 12.49 3.75
N GLY A 103 13.14 12.54 4.60
CA GLY A 103 14.54 12.42 4.18
C GLY A 103 14.91 10.97 3.88
N PHE A 104 16.21 10.69 3.82
CA PHE A 104 16.74 9.32 3.78
C PHE A 104 16.42 8.59 5.08
N SER A 105 15.30 7.88 5.10
CA SER A 105 14.95 6.97 6.19
C SER A 105 15.86 5.74 6.17
N PRO A 106 16.23 5.18 7.33
CA PRO A 106 17.01 3.94 7.38
C PRO A 106 16.32 2.76 6.69
N HIS A 107 15.00 2.84 6.54
CA HIS A 107 14.21 1.83 5.82
C HIS A 107 14.53 1.74 4.32
N PHE A 108 15.22 2.73 3.74
CA PHE A 108 15.65 2.71 2.34
C PHE A 108 17.01 2.06 2.10
N TYR A 109 17.84 1.86 3.13
CA TYR A 109 19.16 1.24 2.98
C TYR A 109 19.12 -0.16 2.35
N PRO A 110 18.19 -1.06 2.69
CA PRO A 110 18.13 -2.39 2.07
C PRO A 110 17.97 -2.32 0.56
N SER A 111 17.08 -1.46 0.05
CA SER A 111 16.90 -1.28 -1.39
C SER A 111 18.16 -0.69 -2.04
N LEU A 112 18.81 0.28 -1.39
CA LEU A 112 20.02 0.91 -1.93
C LEU A 112 21.20 -0.07 -1.99
N ILE A 113 21.40 -0.89 -0.96
CA ILE A 113 22.42 -1.95 -0.95
C ILE A 113 22.16 -2.96 -2.07
N VAL A 114 20.90 -3.39 -2.22
CA VAL A 114 20.52 -4.33 -3.30
C VAL A 114 20.71 -3.68 -4.68
N ALA A 115 20.35 -2.41 -4.86
CA ALA A 115 20.57 -1.67 -6.11
C ALA A 115 22.05 -1.61 -6.48
N ILE A 116 22.92 -1.26 -5.52
CA ILE A 116 24.37 -1.23 -5.73
C ILE A 116 24.87 -2.63 -6.10
N THR A 117 24.43 -3.67 -5.39
CA THR A 117 24.86 -5.06 -5.64
C THR A 117 24.46 -5.53 -7.04
N VAL A 118 23.22 -5.26 -7.45
CA VAL A 118 22.71 -5.58 -8.80
C VAL A 118 23.47 -4.80 -9.86
N LEU A 119 23.72 -3.51 -9.65
CA LEU A 119 24.43 -2.66 -10.61
C LEU A 119 25.91 -3.06 -10.74
N SER A 120 26.60 -3.30 -9.63
CA SER A 120 28.00 -3.74 -9.63
C SER A 120 28.16 -5.09 -10.33
N THR A 121 27.25 -6.03 -10.12
CA THR A 121 27.29 -7.33 -10.79
C THR A 121 26.96 -7.25 -12.28
N ALA A 122 26.04 -6.36 -12.66
CA ALA A 122 25.75 -6.05 -14.05
C ALA A 122 26.98 -5.46 -14.77
N ILE A 123 27.58 -4.41 -14.18
CA ILE A 123 28.76 -3.73 -14.73
C ILE A 123 29.95 -4.69 -14.85
N TYR A 124 30.23 -5.47 -13.80
CA TYR A 124 31.33 -6.44 -13.81
C TYR A 124 31.20 -7.44 -14.97
N ARG A 125 29.98 -7.87 -15.29
CA ARG A 125 29.72 -8.79 -16.40
C ARG A 125 29.86 -8.13 -17.76
N VAL A 126 29.35 -6.92 -17.93
CA VAL A 126 29.51 -6.16 -19.19
C VAL A 126 30.98 -5.94 -19.50
N ILE A 127 31.79 -5.59 -18.48
CA ILE A 127 33.24 -5.37 -18.65
C ILE A 127 33.98 -6.67 -18.98
N LYS A 128 33.57 -7.82 -18.42
CA LYS A 128 34.31 -9.08 -18.54
C LYS A 128 33.89 -9.96 -19.73
N GLN A 129 32.64 -9.86 -20.19
CA GLN A 129 32.08 -10.74 -21.23
C GLN A 129 31.79 -10.03 -22.56
N GLU A 130 31.98 -8.71 -22.67
CA GLU A 130 31.76 -7.89 -23.89
C GLU A 130 30.39 -8.03 -24.59
N GLN A 131 29.47 -8.83 -24.05
CA GLN A 131 28.12 -9.07 -24.58
C GLN A 131 27.08 -8.98 -23.45
N LEU A 132 25.90 -8.45 -23.79
CA LEU A 132 24.72 -8.50 -22.93
C LEU A 132 24.31 -9.98 -22.73
N PRO A 133 24.02 -10.41 -21.49
CA PRO A 133 23.91 -11.83 -21.18
C PRO A 133 22.65 -12.46 -21.78
N GLU A 134 22.78 -13.21 -22.88
CA GLU A 134 21.79 -14.20 -23.31
C GLU A 134 22.02 -15.49 -22.51
N ILE A 135 21.13 -15.77 -21.56
CA ILE A 135 21.16 -17.02 -20.80
C ILE A 135 20.24 -18.00 -21.51
N SER A 136 20.83 -18.82 -22.39
CA SER A 136 20.15 -20.00 -22.94
C SER A 136 19.93 -21.01 -21.82
N LEU A 137 18.67 -21.40 -21.60
CA LEU A 137 18.22 -22.31 -20.53
C LEU A 137 18.70 -23.77 -20.70
N SER A 138 19.45 -24.09 -21.76
CA SER A 138 19.79 -25.46 -22.16
C SER A 138 21.07 -26.04 -21.55
N THR A 139 21.74 -25.33 -20.64
CA THR A 139 22.97 -25.85 -20.01
C THR A 139 23.12 -25.37 -18.57
N ALA A 140 22.66 -26.17 -17.61
CA ALA A 140 23.33 -26.29 -16.32
C ALA A 140 24.58 -27.19 -16.51
N PRO A 141 25.68 -27.09 -15.73
CA PRO A 141 25.85 -26.45 -14.44
C PRO A 141 27.16 -25.63 -14.36
N ALA A 142 27.12 -24.35 -14.69
CA ALA A 142 28.10 -23.42 -14.12
C ALA A 142 27.37 -22.70 -13.00
N LEU A 143 27.84 -22.83 -11.76
CA LEU A 143 27.42 -22.04 -10.60
C LEU A 143 27.71 -20.57 -10.90
N SER A 144 26.84 -19.97 -11.71
CA SER A 144 26.97 -18.62 -12.18
C SER A 144 26.46 -17.72 -11.06
N HIS A 145 27.23 -16.69 -10.72
CA HIS A 145 26.85 -15.69 -9.71
C HIS A 145 25.43 -15.11 -9.92
N LEU A 146 24.88 -15.19 -11.14
CA LEU A 146 23.53 -14.75 -11.48
C LEU A 146 22.44 -15.73 -11.04
N SER A 147 22.69 -17.04 -11.08
CA SER A 147 21.79 -18.06 -10.54
C SER A 147 21.70 -17.96 -9.01
N LEU A 148 22.83 -17.67 -8.35
CA LEU A 148 22.85 -17.46 -6.90
C LEU A 148 22.14 -16.16 -6.50
N LEU A 149 22.38 -15.06 -7.21
CA LEU A 149 21.65 -13.79 -7.01
C LEU A 149 20.14 -13.94 -7.28
N GLY A 150 19.80 -14.64 -8.37
CA GLY A 150 18.42 -14.91 -8.77
C GLY A 150 17.66 -15.77 -7.76
N ALA A 151 18.34 -16.59 -6.96
CA ALA A 151 17.74 -17.38 -5.89
C ALA A 151 17.74 -16.65 -4.53
N THR A 152 18.83 -15.95 -4.19
CA THR A 152 18.98 -15.29 -2.88
C THR A 152 18.16 -14.02 -2.76
N LEU A 153 18.04 -13.20 -3.82
CA LEU A 153 17.28 -11.95 -3.78
C LEU A 153 15.78 -12.15 -3.52
N PRO A 154 15.08 -13.10 -4.19
CA PRO A 154 13.69 -13.40 -3.85
C PRO A 154 13.52 -13.88 -2.40
N GLY A 155 14.47 -14.67 -1.88
CA GLY A 155 14.46 -15.12 -0.48
C GLY A 155 14.59 -13.94 0.50
N LEU A 156 15.52 -13.01 0.23
CA LEU A 156 15.68 -11.78 1.02
C LEU A 156 14.44 -10.87 0.93
N LEU A 157 13.83 -10.73 -0.26
CA LEU A 157 12.57 -10.02 -0.43
C LEU A 157 11.45 -10.63 0.40
N PHE A 158 11.35 -11.96 0.41
CA PHE A 158 10.33 -12.67 1.17
C PHE A 158 10.51 -12.43 2.68
N LEU A 159 11.75 -12.54 3.17
CA LEU A 159 12.09 -12.26 4.56
C LEU A 159 11.79 -10.80 4.94
N GLN A 160 12.24 -9.84 4.12
CA GLN A 160 11.95 -8.42 4.32
C GLN A 160 10.44 -8.19 4.40
N THR A 161 9.68 -8.74 3.45
CA THR A 161 8.24 -8.54 3.36
C THR A 161 7.56 -9.06 4.62
N THR A 162 7.93 -10.24 5.09
CA THR A 162 7.41 -10.85 6.32
C THR A 162 7.72 -9.98 7.55
N LEU A 163 8.94 -9.47 7.67
CA LEU A 163 9.34 -8.59 8.79
C LEU A 163 8.54 -7.27 8.80
N TYR A 164 8.39 -6.61 7.65
CA TYR A 164 7.62 -5.37 7.57
C TYR A 164 6.12 -5.61 7.82
N PHE A 165 5.57 -6.74 7.39
CA PHE A 165 4.20 -7.12 7.74
C PHE A 165 4.03 -7.32 9.25
N PHE A 166 4.97 -8.01 9.89
CA PHE A 166 4.97 -8.16 11.34
C PHE A 166 5.01 -6.80 12.05
N PHE A 167 5.88 -5.88 11.60
CA PHE A 167 5.94 -4.53 12.17
C PHE A 167 4.67 -3.72 11.92
N LEU A 168 4.04 -3.83 10.75
CA LEU A 168 2.75 -3.21 10.45
C LEU A 168 1.67 -3.72 11.41
N LEU A 169 1.52 -5.04 11.55
CA LEU A 169 0.52 -5.64 12.43
C LEU A 169 0.78 -5.25 13.90
N LYS A 170 2.03 -5.30 14.35
CA LYS A 170 2.42 -4.87 15.69
C LYS A 170 2.10 -3.39 15.94
N MET A 171 2.37 -2.53 14.96
CA MET A 171 2.07 -1.10 15.05
C MET A 171 0.56 -0.83 15.09
N LEU A 172 -0.24 -1.54 14.29
CA LEU A 172 -1.70 -1.41 14.32
C LEU A 172 -2.30 -1.98 15.62
N SER A 173 -1.75 -3.07 16.16
CA SER A 173 -2.25 -3.67 17.41
C SER A 173 -1.89 -2.84 18.65
N HIS A 174 -0.74 -2.16 18.64
CA HIS A 174 -0.33 -1.22 19.69
C HIS A 174 -1.05 0.13 19.65
N TYR A 175 -1.96 0.34 18.70
CA TYR A 175 -2.85 1.49 18.69
C TYR A 175 -4.24 1.06 19.21
N PRO A 176 -4.38 0.67 20.49
CA PRO A 176 -5.67 0.25 21.02
C PRO A 176 -6.61 1.44 20.92
N GLY A 177 -7.83 1.16 20.46
CA GLY A 177 -8.84 2.16 20.20
C GLY A 177 -8.94 3.19 21.33
N ARG A 178 -8.81 4.47 20.98
CA ARG A 178 -9.47 5.57 21.69
C ARG A 178 -11.00 5.50 21.53
N THR A 179 -11.56 4.29 21.47
CA THR A 179 -12.97 3.97 21.26
C THR A 179 -13.83 4.26 22.50
N SER A 180 -13.23 4.65 23.63
CA SER A 180 -13.97 4.98 24.86
C SER A 180 -14.51 6.42 24.93
N ARG A 181 -14.24 7.30 23.95
CA ARG A 181 -14.90 8.63 23.90
C ARG A 181 -16.00 8.62 22.85
N LEU A 182 -17.12 8.00 23.22
CA LEU A 182 -18.39 7.78 22.51
C LEU A 182 -19.04 9.02 21.85
N HIS A 183 -18.40 10.19 21.85
CA HIS A 183 -18.93 11.40 21.21
C HIS A 183 -17.93 12.13 20.29
N GLN A 184 -16.73 11.60 20.13
CA GLN A 184 -15.77 12.02 19.10
C GLN A 184 -15.66 10.89 18.07
N GLU A 185 -16.70 10.73 17.25
CA GLU A 185 -16.59 10.09 15.92
C GLU A 185 -15.63 10.91 15.06
N SER A 186 -14.34 10.76 15.38
CA SER A 186 -13.26 11.61 14.90
C SER A 186 -12.79 11.07 13.56
N LEU A 187 -12.47 11.97 12.61
CA LEU A 187 -11.75 11.66 11.37
C LEU A 187 -10.55 10.70 11.55
N LYS A 188 -10.00 10.61 12.77
CA LYS A 188 -8.96 9.64 13.16
C LYS A 188 -9.43 8.18 13.14
N ASP A 189 -10.66 7.86 13.53
CA ASP A 189 -11.19 6.48 13.45
C ASP A 189 -11.37 6.04 12.00
N ILE A 190 -11.86 6.94 11.13
CA ILE A 190 -11.93 6.71 9.68
C ILE A 190 -10.52 6.41 9.13
N LYS A 191 -9.52 7.21 9.51
CA LYS A 191 -8.13 7.02 9.08
C LYS A 191 -7.54 5.70 9.59
N PHE A 192 -7.85 5.30 10.82
CA PHE A 192 -7.41 4.02 11.37
C PHE A 192 -8.04 2.83 10.64
N ARG A 193 -9.36 2.85 10.42
CA ARG A 193 -10.07 1.82 9.64
C ARG A 193 -9.56 1.72 8.20
N TRP A 194 -9.23 2.85 7.58
CA TRP A 194 -8.58 2.88 6.26
C TRP A 194 -7.28 2.08 6.28
N LEU A 195 -6.40 2.39 7.24
CA LEU A 195 -5.09 1.74 7.37
C LEU A 195 -5.23 0.25 7.64
N LEU A 196 -6.21 -0.17 8.44
CA LEU A 196 -6.47 -1.57 8.74
C LEU A 196 -6.94 -2.33 7.50
N VAL A 197 -7.90 -1.76 6.75
CA VAL A 197 -8.38 -2.37 5.50
C VAL A 197 -7.24 -2.44 4.47
N LEU A 198 -6.43 -1.39 4.37
CA LEU A 198 -5.26 -1.36 3.49
C LEU A 198 -4.24 -2.44 3.84
N THR A 199 -3.86 -2.58 5.11
CA THR A 199 -2.88 -3.59 5.53
C THR A 199 -3.41 -5.01 5.37
N LEU A 200 -4.69 -5.25 5.68
CA LEU A 200 -5.33 -6.56 5.52
C LEU A 200 -5.46 -6.96 4.05
N ALA A 201 -5.83 -6.01 3.17
CA ALA A 201 -5.89 -6.24 1.73
C ALA A 201 -4.50 -6.59 1.17
N LEU A 202 -3.46 -5.88 1.59
CA LEU A 202 -2.09 -6.15 1.14
C LEU A 202 -1.54 -7.46 1.68
N LEU A 203 -1.87 -7.83 2.92
CA LEU A 203 -1.52 -9.13 3.50
C LEU A 203 -2.20 -10.27 2.74
N SER A 204 -3.51 -10.14 2.49
CA SER A 204 -4.28 -11.13 1.74
C SER A 204 -3.71 -11.32 0.34
N ASN A 205 -3.43 -10.22 -0.36
CA ASN A 205 -2.81 -10.26 -1.68
C ASN A 205 -1.41 -10.90 -1.66
N TRP A 206 -0.61 -10.64 -0.62
CA TRP A 206 0.70 -11.27 -0.46
C TRP A 206 0.60 -12.78 -0.21
N ILE A 207 -0.32 -13.23 0.66
CA ILE A 207 -0.56 -14.65 0.92
C ILE A 207 -1.00 -15.36 -0.36
N ILE A 208 -1.97 -14.79 -1.08
CA ILE A 208 -2.45 -15.35 -2.35
C ILE A 208 -1.28 -15.45 -3.36
N ARG A 209 -0.46 -14.41 -3.45
CA ARG A 209 0.73 -14.43 -4.31
C ARG A 209 1.73 -15.51 -3.90
N ALA A 210 2.01 -15.67 -2.62
CA ALA A 210 2.91 -16.71 -2.13
C ALA A 210 2.40 -18.12 -2.49
N VAL A 211 1.10 -18.37 -2.29
CA VAL A 211 0.45 -19.63 -2.68
C VAL A 211 0.54 -19.84 -4.20
N LEU A 212 0.22 -18.84 -5.01
CA LEU A 212 0.26 -18.92 -6.47
C LEU A 212 1.67 -19.09 -7.05
N VAL A 213 2.71 -18.62 -6.34
CA VAL A 213 4.11 -18.84 -6.72
C VAL A 213 4.56 -20.27 -6.41
N ILE A 214 4.04 -20.86 -5.33
CA ILE A 214 4.36 -22.22 -4.91
C ILE A 214 3.59 -23.27 -5.74
N LEU A 215 2.38 -22.94 -6.18
CA LEU A 215 1.47 -23.84 -6.89
C LEU A 215 2.06 -24.53 -8.15
N PRO A 216 2.82 -23.86 -9.04
CA PRO A 216 3.42 -24.51 -10.22
C PRO A 216 4.43 -25.61 -9.86
N PHE A 217 5.07 -25.54 -8.68
CA PHE A 217 6.01 -26.58 -8.24
C PHE A 217 5.31 -27.90 -7.96
N TYR A 218 4.00 -27.88 -7.64
CA TYR A 218 3.20 -29.06 -7.37
C TYR A 218 2.34 -29.50 -8.55
N LEU A 219 1.81 -28.56 -9.35
CA LEU A 219 0.90 -28.84 -10.46
C LEU A 219 1.59 -28.93 -11.84
N GLY A 220 2.88 -28.62 -11.92
CA GLY A 220 3.66 -28.64 -13.16
C GLY A 220 3.70 -27.29 -13.90
N GLU A 221 4.67 -27.17 -14.82
CA GLU A 221 5.03 -25.91 -15.50
C GLU A 221 3.92 -25.30 -16.37
N GLN A 222 2.91 -26.09 -16.72
CA GLN A 222 1.76 -25.69 -17.55
C GLN A 222 0.96 -24.54 -16.93
N PHE A 223 1.00 -24.41 -15.60
CA PHE A 223 0.24 -23.42 -14.84
C PHE A 223 1.01 -22.13 -14.56
N ILE A 224 2.29 -22.03 -14.96
CA ILE A 224 3.12 -20.85 -14.69
C ILE A 224 2.49 -19.57 -15.29
N SER A 225 2.09 -19.62 -16.56
CA SER A 225 1.46 -18.48 -17.24
C SER A 225 0.13 -18.07 -16.60
N ILE A 226 -0.68 -19.06 -16.21
CA ILE A 226 -1.96 -18.84 -15.53
C ILE A 226 -1.73 -18.17 -14.17
N ASN A 227 -0.74 -18.62 -13.41
CA ASN A 227 -0.44 -18.07 -12.09
C ASN A 227 0.11 -16.64 -12.19
N HIS A 228 0.90 -16.31 -13.21
CA HIS A 228 1.33 -14.94 -13.47
C HIS A 228 0.17 -14.00 -13.83
N ALA A 229 -0.82 -14.47 -14.60
CA ALA A 229 -2.04 -13.71 -14.88
C ALA A 229 -2.93 -13.56 -13.64
N ALA A 230 -3.15 -14.65 -12.91
CA ALA A 230 -3.97 -14.66 -11.70
C ALA A 230 -3.41 -13.73 -10.62
N THR A 231 -2.09 -13.73 -10.39
CA THR A 231 -1.46 -12.84 -9.40
C THR A 231 -1.69 -11.36 -9.71
N LYS A 232 -1.59 -10.95 -10.98
CA LYS A 232 -1.88 -9.57 -11.39
C LYS A 232 -3.36 -9.23 -11.33
N LEU A 233 -4.23 -10.17 -11.70
CA LEU A 233 -5.67 -10.00 -11.62
C LEU A 233 -6.13 -9.79 -10.17
N VAL A 234 -5.65 -10.62 -9.24
CA VAL A 234 -5.97 -10.50 -7.81
C VAL A 234 -5.47 -9.16 -7.26
N LEU A 235 -4.26 -8.73 -7.63
CA LEU A 235 -3.75 -7.43 -7.22
C LEU A 235 -4.62 -6.30 -7.77
N LEU A 236 -4.98 -6.34 -9.05
CA LEU A 236 -5.82 -5.33 -9.69
C LEU A 236 -7.21 -5.26 -9.03
N LEU A 237 -7.82 -6.41 -8.77
CA LEU A 237 -9.10 -6.49 -8.06
C LEU A 237 -8.99 -5.90 -6.65
N THR A 238 -7.90 -6.21 -5.93
CA THR A 238 -7.64 -5.67 -4.59
C THR A 238 -7.54 -4.14 -4.63
N ILE A 239 -6.86 -3.58 -5.64
CA ILE A 239 -6.76 -2.14 -5.85
C ILE A 239 -8.13 -1.52 -6.11
N TYR A 240 -8.96 -2.13 -6.95
CA TYR A 240 -10.31 -1.60 -7.22
C TYR A 240 -11.22 -1.64 -6.00
N ILE A 241 -11.20 -2.74 -5.24
CA ILE A 241 -11.96 -2.83 -3.98
C ILE A 241 -11.50 -1.75 -3.00
N LEU A 242 -10.19 -1.55 -2.86
CA LEU A 242 -9.62 -0.48 -2.03
C LEU A 242 -10.00 0.91 -2.53
N ALA A 243 -10.04 1.13 -3.85
CA ALA A 243 -10.43 2.40 -4.44
C ALA A 243 -11.90 2.73 -4.15
N ILE A 244 -12.80 1.75 -4.33
CA ILE A 244 -14.22 1.89 -4.00
C ILE A 244 -14.41 2.17 -2.50
N TYR A 245 -13.71 1.41 -1.65
CA TYR A 245 -13.76 1.62 -0.21
C TYR A 245 -13.20 2.99 0.21
N GLY A 246 -12.09 3.42 -0.40
CA GLY A 246 -11.48 4.73 -0.17
C GLY A 246 -12.39 5.86 -0.60
N LEU A 247 -13.05 5.73 -1.75
CA LEU A 247 -14.04 6.72 -2.22
C LEU A 247 -15.19 6.84 -1.22
N LYS A 248 -15.73 5.71 -0.72
CA LYS A 248 -16.77 5.69 0.32
C LYS A 248 -16.31 6.41 1.60
N GLN A 249 -15.04 6.26 2.00
CA GLN A 249 -14.52 6.96 3.17
C GLN A 249 -14.31 8.45 2.94
N ILE A 250 -13.82 8.86 1.77
CA ILE A 250 -13.63 10.28 1.44
C ILE A 250 -14.97 10.99 1.40
N THR A 251 -16.00 10.40 0.77
CA THR A 251 -17.34 10.97 0.73
C THR A 251 -17.95 11.05 2.13
N TYR A 252 -17.80 10.00 2.95
CA TYR A 252 -18.26 10.03 4.33
C TYR A 252 -17.53 11.08 5.18
N ALA A 253 -16.21 11.21 5.02
CA ALA A 253 -15.42 12.22 5.72
C ALA A 253 -15.78 13.65 5.27
N ALA A 254 -16.05 13.87 3.99
CA ALA A 254 -16.52 15.14 3.45
C ALA A 254 -17.92 15.49 3.97
N PHE A 255 -18.84 14.51 4.00
CA PHE A 255 -20.16 14.65 4.59
C PHE A 255 -20.08 15.01 6.09
N LEU A 256 -19.25 14.31 6.86
CA LEU A 256 -19.06 14.57 8.28
C LEU A 256 -18.44 15.95 8.52
N ARG A 257 -17.43 16.33 7.72
CA ARG A 257 -16.88 17.69 7.73
C ARG A 257 -17.95 18.72 7.44
N GLY A 258 -18.77 18.53 6.42
CA GLY A 258 -19.89 19.43 6.08
C GLY A 258 -20.94 19.54 7.19
N LYS A 259 -21.21 18.44 7.92
CA LYS A 259 -22.07 18.46 9.11
C LYS A 259 -21.44 19.23 10.27
N LEU A 260 -20.11 19.20 10.41
CA LEU A 260 -19.35 19.94 11.43
C LEU A 260 -19.14 21.41 11.08
N THR A 261 -19.06 21.79 9.79
CA THR A 261 -18.97 23.18 9.33
C THR A 261 -20.31 23.85 9.07
N ARG A 262 -21.43 23.11 9.07
CA ARG A 262 -22.72 23.77 9.29
C ARG A 262 -22.58 24.50 10.62
N PRO A 263 -22.68 25.84 10.65
CA PRO A 263 -22.83 26.51 11.93
C PRO A 263 -24.02 25.80 12.54
N THR A 264 -23.83 25.24 13.74
CA THR A 264 -24.93 24.88 14.59
C THR A 264 -25.86 26.07 14.47
N GLU A 265 -27.00 25.92 13.78
CA GLU A 265 -28.12 26.83 13.99
C GLU A 265 -28.12 26.95 15.50
N LYS A 266 -27.89 28.16 16.00
CA LYS A 266 -27.96 28.43 17.42
C LYS A 266 -29.37 27.98 17.80
N SER A 267 -29.51 26.72 18.19
CA SER A 267 -30.55 26.30 19.09
C SER A 267 -30.37 27.31 20.21
N PRO A 268 -31.36 28.18 20.44
CA PRO A 268 -31.26 29.11 21.54
C PRO A 268 -30.89 28.26 22.74
N MET A 269 -29.84 28.70 23.44
CA MET A 269 -29.35 28.14 24.69
C MET A 269 -30.43 27.31 25.38
N LYS A 270 -30.26 25.98 25.43
CA LYS A 270 -30.78 25.23 26.59
C LYS A 270 -29.88 25.57 27.77
N ALA A 271 -29.92 26.84 28.19
CA ALA A 271 -29.60 27.27 29.54
C ALA A 271 -30.76 26.90 30.47
N SER A 272 -31.27 25.66 30.36
CA SER A 272 -32.47 25.22 31.08
C SER A 272 -32.58 23.70 31.23
N GLN A 273 -31.45 22.99 31.31
CA GLN A 273 -31.37 21.98 32.37
C GLN A 273 -30.99 22.77 33.63
N GLN A 274 -31.88 23.63 34.14
CA GLN A 274 -32.71 23.31 35.30
C GLN A 274 -31.95 22.34 36.22
N LEU A 275 -30.83 22.85 36.71
CA LEU A 275 -29.89 22.19 37.62
C LEU A 275 -30.42 22.19 39.07
N LEU A 276 -31.56 22.85 39.28
CA LEU A 276 -32.31 22.87 40.53
C LEU A 276 -33.70 22.29 40.27
N SER A 277 -34.10 21.35 41.12
CA SER A 277 -35.46 20.81 41.09
C SER A 277 -36.47 21.95 41.34
N SER A 278 -37.71 21.79 40.87
CA SER A 278 -38.77 22.77 41.12
C SER A 278 -38.99 23.02 42.62
N GLU A 279 -38.68 22.03 43.47
CA GLU A 279 -38.73 22.16 44.93
C GLU A 279 -37.57 23.02 45.48
N GLU A 280 -36.35 22.84 44.97
CA GLU A 280 -35.19 23.64 45.38
C GLU A 280 -35.33 25.11 44.96
N LEU A 281 -35.95 25.35 43.80
CA LEU A 281 -36.23 26.70 43.31
C LEU A 281 -37.31 27.38 44.18
N ALA A 282 -38.36 26.65 44.57
CA ALA A 282 -39.37 27.14 45.50
C ALA A 282 -38.79 27.42 46.90
N TYR A 283 -37.85 26.58 47.36
CA TYR A 283 -37.15 26.78 48.63
C TYR A 283 -36.27 28.04 48.63
N LEU A 284 -35.50 28.27 47.57
CA LEU A 284 -34.70 29.49 47.40
C LEU A 284 -35.58 30.74 47.32
N GLN A 285 -36.72 30.66 46.65
CA GLN A 285 -37.64 31.78 46.53
C GLN A 285 -38.30 32.14 47.87
N LYS A 286 -38.56 31.14 48.72
CA LYS A 286 -39.00 31.35 50.11
C LYS A 286 -37.90 31.97 50.97
N LEU A 287 -36.66 31.50 50.85
CA LEU A 287 -35.52 32.04 51.59
C LEU A 287 -35.27 33.53 51.29
N MET A 288 -35.37 33.93 50.02
CA MET A 288 -35.22 35.34 49.61
C MET A 288 -36.38 36.25 50.08
N GLN A 289 -37.56 35.69 50.37
CA GLN A 289 -38.68 36.44 50.92
C GLN A 289 -38.57 36.59 52.43
N ASP A 290 -38.02 35.60 53.12
CA ASP A 290 -37.80 35.64 54.57
C ASP A 290 -36.63 36.58 54.95
N GLU A 291 -35.61 36.75 54.08
CA GLU A 291 -34.52 37.72 54.29
C GLU A 291 -34.94 39.20 54.11
N LYS A 292 -36.12 39.46 53.53
CA LYS A 292 -36.64 40.82 53.30
C LYS A 292 -37.56 41.33 54.43
N LYS A 293 -37.68 40.59 55.53
CA LYS A 293 -38.35 41.02 56.77
C LYS A 293 -37.32 41.30 57.84
#